data_AF-A0A139SNP5-F1
#
_entry.id   AF-A0A139SNP5-F1
#
_cell.length_a   1.000
_cell.length_b   1.000
_cell.length_c   1.000
_cell.angle_alpha   90.00
_cell.angle_beta   90.00
_cell.angle_gamma   90.00
#
_symmetry.space_group_name_H-M   'P 1'
#
loop_
_entity.id
_entity.type
_entity.pdbx_description
1 polymer ?
#
loop_
_entity_poly.entity_id
_entity_poly.type
_entity_poly.pdbx_seq_one_letter_code
_entity_poly.pdbx_strand_id
1 'polypeptide(L)'
;MTTNSTNNNPYSAPQSDLELDNSQGKVPSISEALSRGYDFAIGEVLSEAWSKVSGSKGTIIGAALLTFVLMWVASFIAGLISSLIGIASPGLGIATELTLEIITGALIAPVIAGLFLIGMHRSANYPIRFNMIFDFVNKAVPLLLGYLLMNLVIFVPAALLVGLAAVLGLPIGVLFLAIAIAVIYATYLSVAYIFTLPLMAERDLSPWQALETSRKAVSQRWGKVFAVLILIYLFMLLSVFTLFIGLIWTIPLALIALGIVYRTIFGVLPPTH
;
A
#
# COMPACT_ATOMS: atom_id res chain seq x y z
N MET A 1 58.42 2.14 31.94
CA MET A 1 58.33 1.84 33.38
C MET A 1 57.34 2.84 33.95
N THR A 2 56.15 2.38 34.39
CA THR A 2 55.19 2.98 35.37
C THR A 2 54.70 4.43 35.14
N THR A 3 53.42 4.80 35.14
CA THR A 3 52.19 4.21 35.70
C THR A 3 50.93 4.91 35.16
N ASN A 4 49.86 4.14 34.98
CA ASN A 4 48.46 4.58 34.91
C ASN A 4 48.09 5.51 36.06
N SER A 5 47.34 6.57 35.77
CA SER A 5 46.46 7.21 36.76
C SER A 5 45.07 7.36 36.14
N THR A 6 44.27 6.31 36.29
CA THR A 6 42.81 6.36 36.15
C THR A 6 42.28 7.43 37.09
N ASN A 7 41.82 8.54 36.52
CA ASN A 7 41.13 9.60 37.25
C ASN A 7 39.73 9.09 37.61
N ASN A 8 39.66 8.15 38.56
CA ASN A 8 38.42 7.56 39.04
C ASN A 8 37.88 8.47 40.15
N ASN A 9 37.15 9.52 39.74
CA ASN A 9 36.51 10.45 40.68
C ASN A 9 35.41 9.71 41.46
N PRO A 10 35.57 9.45 42.77
CA PRO A 10 34.62 8.66 43.56
C PRO A 10 33.29 9.38 43.83
N TYR A 11 33.15 10.64 43.39
CA TYR A 11 31.93 11.45 43.48
C TYR A 11 31.30 11.77 42.13
N SER A 12 31.72 11.13 41.03
CA SER A 12 30.96 11.25 39.79
C SER A 12 29.59 10.63 39.99
N ALA A 13 28.54 11.46 39.89
CA ALA A 13 27.17 10.97 39.89
C ALA A 13 27.05 9.83 38.86
N PRO A 14 26.38 8.71 39.17
CA PRO A 14 26.12 7.69 38.18
C PRO A 14 25.47 8.39 36.98
N GLN A 15 26.05 8.25 35.80
CA GLN A 15 25.36 8.65 34.58
C GLN A 15 24.06 7.86 34.58
N SER A 16 22.94 8.56 34.80
CA SER A 16 21.66 7.89 34.75
C SER A 16 21.49 7.37 33.32
N ASP A 17 21.30 6.06 33.17
CA ASP A 17 20.76 5.42 31.96
C ASP A 17 19.31 5.85 31.66
N LEU A 18 18.90 7.00 32.19
CA LEU A 18 17.72 7.74 31.80
C LEU A 18 18.14 8.78 30.75
N GLU A 19 18.76 8.35 29.65
CA GLU A 19 18.26 8.86 28.38
C GLU A 19 16.80 8.42 28.33
N LEU A 20 15.93 9.25 28.90
CA LEU A 20 14.51 9.22 28.62
C LEU A 20 14.43 9.24 27.10
N ASP A 21 14.11 8.07 26.55
CA ASP A 21 13.98 7.84 25.14
C ASP A 21 13.01 8.90 24.59
N ASN A 22 13.57 9.97 24.03
CA ASN A 22 12.85 11.06 23.37
C ASN A 22 12.14 10.55 22.10
N SER A 23 12.13 9.23 21.86
CA SER A 23 11.47 8.57 20.73
C SER A 23 9.96 8.40 20.90
N GLN A 24 9.34 8.76 22.05
CA GLN A 24 7.88 8.70 22.22
C GLN A 24 7.09 9.63 21.25
N GLY A 25 7.78 10.49 20.49
CA GLY A 25 7.20 11.27 19.39
C GLY A 25 7.98 11.21 18.08
N LYS A 26 9.03 10.38 17.97
CA LYS A 26 9.88 10.35 16.77
C LYS A 26 9.43 9.23 15.84
N VAL A 27 9.02 9.60 14.63
CA VAL A 27 8.67 8.63 13.59
C VAL A 27 9.92 7.80 13.27
N PRO A 28 9.86 6.45 13.35
CA PRO A 28 11.05 5.63 13.19
C PRO A 28 11.57 5.72 11.76
N SER A 29 12.89 5.57 11.63
CA SER A 29 13.53 5.38 10.33
C SER A 29 13.10 4.04 9.70
N ILE A 30 13.29 3.85 8.40
CA ILE A 30 12.91 2.59 7.74
C ILE A 30 13.72 1.41 8.28
N SER A 31 15.03 1.61 8.50
CA SER A 31 15.89 0.58 9.07
C SER A 31 15.42 0.17 10.46
N GLU A 32 15.06 1.14 11.29
CA GLU A 32 14.55 0.94 12.63
C GLU A 32 13.18 0.25 12.63
N ALA A 33 12.27 0.68 11.75
CA ALA A 33 10.96 0.05 11.55
C ALA A 33 11.09 -1.44 11.17
N LEU A 34 12.08 -1.78 10.34
CA LEU A 34 12.33 -3.16 9.94
C LEU A 34 13.02 -3.98 11.03
N SER A 35 13.92 -3.39 11.83
CA SER A 35 14.71 -4.11 12.84
C SER A 35 13.98 -4.28 14.17
N ARG A 36 13.14 -3.31 14.57
CA ARG A 36 12.45 -3.32 15.87
C ARG A 36 11.41 -4.44 15.98
N GLY A 37 10.92 -4.92 14.83
CA GLY A 37 9.78 -5.82 14.77
C GLY A 37 8.49 -5.12 15.20
N TYR A 38 7.36 -5.66 14.78
CA TYR A 38 6.07 -5.13 15.23
C TYR A 38 5.10 -6.27 15.50
N ASP A 39 4.09 -5.96 16.31
CA ASP A 39 2.93 -6.82 16.43
C ASP A 39 1.66 -5.98 16.65
N PHE A 40 0.53 -6.55 16.29
CA PHE A 40 -0.79 -5.96 16.57
C PHE A 40 -1.85 -7.06 16.69
N ALA A 41 -2.94 -6.76 17.40
CA ALA A 41 -4.13 -7.60 17.37
C ALA A 41 -5.10 -7.13 16.26
N ILE A 42 -5.61 -8.06 15.47
CA ILE A 42 -6.52 -7.77 14.35
C ILE A 42 -7.79 -7.05 14.86
N GLY A 43 -8.33 -7.50 16.00
CA GLY A 43 -9.50 -6.89 16.63
C GLY A 43 -9.24 -5.46 17.10
N GLU A 44 -8.05 -5.16 17.62
CA GLU A 44 -7.67 -3.81 18.03
C GLU A 44 -7.57 -2.88 16.81
N VAL A 45 -6.94 -3.33 15.71
CA VAL A 45 -6.85 -2.55 14.47
C VAL A 45 -8.24 -2.20 13.95
N LEU A 46 -9.16 -3.17 13.89
CA LEU A 46 -10.51 -2.94 13.36
C LEU A 46 -11.37 -2.10 14.32
N SER A 47 -11.27 -2.32 15.62
CA SER A 47 -11.99 -1.54 16.64
C SER A 47 -11.51 -0.08 16.68
N GLU A 48 -10.19 0.13 16.66
CA GLU A 48 -9.61 1.47 16.59
C GLU A 48 -10.01 2.15 15.27
N ALA A 49 -9.93 1.45 14.13
CA ALA A 49 -10.37 2.00 12.85
C ALA A 49 -11.84 2.42 12.90
N TRP A 50 -12.72 1.57 13.42
CA TRP A 50 -14.15 1.85 13.56
C TRP A 50 -14.42 3.09 14.42
N SER A 51 -13.70 3.26 15.54
CA SER A 51 -13.82 4.45 16.39
C SER A 51 -13.45 5.75 15.66
N LYS A 52 -12.53 5.69 14.69
CA LYS A 52 -12.04 6.83 13.91
C LYS A 52 -12.85 7.11 12.63
N VAL A 53 -13.77 6.21 12.25
CA VAL A 53 -14.67 6.42 11.10
C VAL A 53 -15.58 7.63 11.31
N SER A 54 -16.06 7.85 12.53
CA SER A 54 -16.88 9.03 12.83
C SER A 54 -16.06 10.32 12.61
N GLY A 55 -16.69 11.34 12.03
CA GLY A 55 -16.05 12.62 11.72
C GLY A 55 -15.13 12.65 10.49
N SER A 56 -14.86 11.51 9.83
CA SER A 56 -14.01 11.44 8.63
C SER A 56 -14.74 11.00 7.35
N LYS A 57 -16.00 10.53 7.48
CA LYS A 57 -16.79 9.93 6.39
C LYS A 57 -16.89 10.80 5.15
N GLY A 58 -17.30 12.07 5.29
CA GLY A 58 -17.53 12.94 4.14
C GLY A 58 -16.27 13.14 3.30
N THR A 59 -15.14 13.41 3.96
CA THR A 59 -13.83 13.57 3.31
C THR A 59 -13.39 12.29 2.61
N ILE A 60 -13.45 11.15 3.31
CA ILE A 60 -12.99 9.87 2.78
C ILE A 60 -13.89 9.38 1.63
N ILE A 61 -15.21 9.44 1.80
CA ILE A 61 -16.16 9.00 0.77
C ILE A 61 -16.10 9.91 -0.44
N GLY A 62 -16.01 11.23 -0.24
CA GLY A 62 -15.77 12.16 -1.34
C GLY A 62 -14.52 11.76 -2.13
N ALA A 63 -13.39 11.58 -1.43
CA ALA A 63 -12.11 11.20 -2.03
C ALA A 63 -12.17 9.86 -2.77
N ALA A 64 -12.81 8.85 -2.18
CA ALA A 64 -12.98 7.54 -2.78
C ALA A 64 -13.91 7.58 -4.01
N LEU A 65 -15.01 8.33 -3.95
CA LEU A 65 -15.92 8.52 -5.09
C LEU A 65 -15.24 9.25 -6.24
N LEU A 66 -14.46 10.30 -5.94
CA LEU A 66 -13.70 10.98 -6.98
C LEU A 66 -12.64 10.05 -7.60
N THR A 67 -11.93 9.27 -6.78
CA THR A 67 -10.98 8.25 -7.28
C THR A 67 -11.67 7.25 -8.19
N PHE A 68 -12.86 6.78 -7.81
CA PHE A 68 -13.68 5.89 -8.63
C PHE A 68 -14.08 6.56 -9.95
N VAL A 69 -14.61 7.78 -9.92
CA VAL A 69 -14.99 8.52 -11.14
C VAL A 69 -13.80 8.73 -12.06
N LEU A 70 -12.64 9.13 -11.51
CA LEU A 70 -11.40 9.30 -12.27
C LEU A 70 -10.97 8.00 -12.94
N MET A 71 -11.06 6.87 -12.24
CA MET A 71 -10.76 5.56 -12.79
C MET A 71 -11.72 5.19 -13.94
N TRP A 72 -13.02 5.42 -13.79
CA TRP A 72 -14.00 5.15 -14.86
C TRP A 72 -13.78 6.04 -16.09
N VAL A 73 -13.50 7.32 -15.89
CA VAL A 73 -13.19 8.26 -16.97
C VAL A 73 -11.90 7.85 -17.68
N ALA A 74 -10.86 7.47 -16.92
CA ALA A 74 -9.59 7.00 -17.48
C ALA A 74 -9.79 5.73 -18.32
N SER A 75 -10.46 4.72 -17.78
CA SER A 75 -10.75 3.47 -18.47
C SER A 75 -11.62 3.68 -19.70
N PHE A 76 -12.58 4.61 -19.64
CA PHE A 76 -13.41 4.97 -20.79
C PHE A 76 -12.58 5.62 -21.90
N ILE A 77 -11.76 6.62 -21.58
CA ILE A 77 -10.86 7.29 -22.54
C ILE A 77 -9.86 6.27 -23.13
N ALA A 78 -9.25 5.45 -22.27
CA ALA A 78 -8.35 4.38 -22.68
C ALA A 78 -9.05 3.40 -23.64
N GLY A 79 -10.28 2.99 -23.34
CA GLY A 79 -11.08 2.13 -24.22
C GLY A 79 -11.37 2.74 -25.59
N LEU A 80 -11.69 4.04 -25.64
CA LEU A 80 -11.88 4.76 -26.91
C LEU A 80 -10.60 4.80 -27.74
N ILE A 81 -9.47 5.13 -27.11
CA ILE A 81 -8.15 5.13 -27.77
C ILE A 81 -7.82 3.74 -28.30
N SER A 82 -8.04 2.71 -27.49
CA SER A 82 -7.82 1.30 -27.86
C SER A 82 -8.64 0.89 -29.07
N SER A 83 -9.92 1.27 -29.09
CA SER A 83 -10.82 0.98 -30.21
C SER A 83 -10.33 1.62 -31.51
N LEU A 84 -9.93 2.90 -31.47
CA LEU A 84 -9.42 3.61 -32.64
C LEU A 84 -8.12 2.98 -33.17
N ILE A 85 -7.18 2.66 -32.28
CA ILE A 85 -5.92 2.00 -32.65
C ILE A 85 -6.17 0.60 -33.21
N GLY A 86 -7.07 -0.17 -32.60
CA GLY A 86 -7.41 -1.54 -33.03
C GLY A 86 -8.03 -1.58 -34.43
N ILE A 87 -8.82 -0.57 -34.80
CA ILE A 87 -9.35 -0.42 -36.17
C ILE A 87 -8.24 0.00 -37.14
N ALA A 88 -7.41 0.98 -36.77
CA ALA A 88 -6.38 1.53 -37.64
C ALA A 88 -5.19 0.59 -37.85
N SER A 89 -4.87 -0.25 -36.88
CA SER A 89 -3.71 -1.14 -36.87
C SER A 89 -4.07 -2.55 -36.34
N PRO A 90 -4.80 -3.35 -37.14
CA PRO A 90 -5.12 -4.73 -36.78
C PRO A 90 -3.83 -5.52 -36.56
N GLY A 91 -3.62 -6.01 -35.34
CA GLY A 91 -2.44 -6.81 -34.96
C GLY A 91 -1.57 -6.23 -33.84
N LEU A 92 -1.78 -4.97 -33.44
CA LEU A 92 -1.02 -4.34 -32.33
C LEU A 92 -1.63 -4.55 -30.93
N GLY A 93 -2.50 -5.55 -30.74
CA GLY A 93 -3.30 -5.72 -29.51
C GLY A 93 -2.52 -5.57 -28.19
N ILE A 94 -1.38 -6.27 -28.07
CA ILE A 94 -0.54 -6.20 -26.85
C ILE A 94 0.04 -4.80 -26.65
N ALA A 95 0.53 -4.15 -27.70
CA ALA A 95 1.10 -2.82 -27.60
C ALA A 95 0.03 -1.78 -27.23
N THR A 96 -1.19 -1.95 -27.76
CA THR A 96 -2.35 -1.15 -27.39
C THR A 96 -2.66 -1.31 -25.90
N GLU A 97 -2.80 -2.54 -25.41
CA GLU A 97 -3.10 -2.82 -23.99
C GLU A 97 -2.04 -2.24 -23.04
N LEU A 98 -0.75 -2.42 -23.36
CA LEU A 98 0.35 -1.84 -22.56
C LEU A 98 0.30 -0.30 -22.54
N THR A 99 -0.06 0.32 -23.66
CA THR A 99 -0.22 1.78 -23.72
C THR A 99 -1.37 2.24 -22.82
N LEU A 100 -2.48 1.50 -22.78
CA LEU A 100 -3.60 1.82 -21.88
C LEU A 100 -3.22 1.69 -20.41
N GLU A 101 -2.48 0.65 -20.06
CA GLU A 101 -2.03 0.41 -18.69
C GLU A 101 -1.13 1.55 -18.20
N ILE A 102 -0.23 2.04 -19.06
CA ILE A 102 0.64 3.18 -18.73
C ILE A 102 -0.19 4.45 -18.50
N ILE A 103 -1.14 4.76 -19.41
CA ILE A 103 -2.00 5.95 -19.29
C ILE A 103 -2.84 5.88 -18.00
N THR A 104 -3.44 4.72 -17.76
CA THR A 104 -4.33 4.48 -16.61
C THR A 104 -3.54 4.53 -15.30
N GLY A 105 -2.40 3.83 -15.24
CA GLY A 105 -1.50 3.85 -14.09
C GLY A 105 -0.97 5.26 -13.77
N ALA A 106 -0.67 6.07 -14.79
CA ALA A 106 -0.14 7.42 -14.61
C ALA A 106 -1.13 8.35 -13.90
N LEU A 107 -2.42 8.15 -14.19
CA LEU A 107 -3.49 8.89 -13.55
C LEU A 107 -3.81 8.35 -12.15
N ILE A 108 -3.85 7.03 -12.01
CA ILE A 108 -4.40 6.38 -10.81
C ILE A 108 -3.36 6.30 -9.68
N ALA A 109 -2.11 5.98 -9.97
CA ALA A 109 -1.09 5.75 -8.94
C ALA A 109 -0.94 6.91 -7.93
N PRO A 110 -0.81 8.19 -8.34
CA PRO A 110 -0.75 9.31 -7.39
C PRO A 110 -2.03 9.48 -6.57
N VAL A 111 -3.20 9.24 -7.18
CA VAL A 111 -4.50 9.35 -6.52
C VAL A 111 -4.67 8.26 -5.45
N ILE A 112 -4.27 7.02 -5.76
CA ILE A 112 -4.25 5.93 -4.78
C ILE A 112 -3.32 6.27 -3.61
N ALA A 113 -2.11 6.77 -3.88
CA ALA A 113 -1.19 7.18 -2.82
C ALA A 113 -1.78 8.28 -1.92
N GLY A 114 -2.46 9.28 -2.50
CA GLY A 114 -3.17 10.31 -1.75
C GLY A 114 -4.37 9.76 -0.96
N LEU A 115 -5.08 8.76 -1.48
CA LEU A 115 -6.14 8.07 -0.74
C LEU A 115 -5.60 7.32 0.48
N PHE A 116 -4.44 6.67 0.36
CA PHE A 116 -3.73 6.08 1.49
C PHE A 116 -3.31 7.15 2.51
N LEU A 117 -2.82 8.31 2.06
CA LEU A 117 -2.44 9.42 2.94
C LEU A 117 -3.59 9.87 3.85
N ILE A 118 -4.81 9.95 3.33
CA ILE A 118 -5.99 10.28 4.13
C ILE A 118 -6.19 9.25 5.26
N GLY A 119 -6.07 7.95 4.95
CA GLY A 119 -6.18 6.88 5.94
C GLY A 119 -5.07 6.92 6.99
N MET A 120 -3.83 7.17 6.57
CA MET A 120 -2.65 7.28 7.44
C MET A 120 -2.72 8.50 8.36
N HIS A 121 -3.07 9.67 7.82
CA HIS A 121 -3.26 10.87 8.63
C HIS A 121 -4.40 10.68 9.64
N ARG A 122 -5.52 10.08 9.20
CA ARG A 122 -6.64 9.82 10.11
C ARG A 122 -6.26 8.83 11.21
N SER A 123 -5.46 7.80 10.91
CA SER A 123 -4.97 6.86 11.92
C SER A 123 -4.12 7.58 12.96
N ALA A 124 -3.22 8.47 12.54
CA ALA A 124 -2.35 9.26 13.40
C ALA A 124 -3.03 10.48 14.08
N ASN A 125 -4.35 10.65 13.93
CA ASN A 125 -5.11 11.82 14.42
C ASN A 125 -4.68 13.17 13.80
N TYR A 126 -4.01 13.16 12.66
CA TYR A 126 -3.76 14.37 11.89
C TYR A 126 -5.03 14.84 11.17
N PRO A 127 -5.16 16.17 10.91
CA PRO A 127 -6.29 16.70 10.17
C PRO A 127 -6.30 16.14 8.75
N ILE A 128 -7.49 15.74 8.29
CA ILE A 128 -7.69 15.25 6.93
C ILE A 128 -8.45 16.27 6.09
N ARG A 129 -8.05 16.41 4.84
CA ARG A 129 -8.73 17.24 3.85
C ARG A 129 -8.95 16.45 2.57
N PHE A 130 -10.00 16.79 1.85
CA PHE A 130 -10.36 16.10 0.61
C PHE A 130 -9.30 16.26 -0.48
N ASN A 131 -8.66 17.44 -0.54
CA ASN A 131 -7.63 17.75 -1.53
C ASN A 131 -6.34 16.91 -1.39
N MET A 132 -6.15 16.19 -0.28
CA MET A 132 -4.95 15.37 -0.05
C MET A 132 -4.79 14.23 -1.07
N ILE A 133 -5.86 13.85 -1.77
CA ILE A 133 -5.78 12.90 -2.88
C ILE A 133 -4.86 13.37 -4.02
N PHE A 134 -4.62 14.68 -4.12
CA PHE A 134 -3.81 15.30 -5.16
C PHE A 134 -2.39 15.66 -4.71
N ASP A 135 -2.05 15.46 -3.43
CA ASP A 135 -0.78 15.91 -2.84
C ASP A 135 0.44 15.27 -3.52
N PHE A 136 0.25 14.11 -4.17
CA PHE A 136 1.32 13.38 -4.84
C PHE A 136 1.24 13.38 -6.37
N VAL A 137 0.42 14.24 -6.98
CA VAL A 137 0.35 14.37 -8.45
C VAL A 137 1.69 14.83 -9.03
N ASN A 138 2.45 15.65 -8.31
CA ASN A 138 3.83 16.00 -8.68
C ASN A 138 4.79 14.80 -8.69
N LYS A 139 4.48 13.74 -7.93
CA LYS A 139 5.18 12.45 -7.89
C LYS A 139 4.53 11.41 -8.81
N ALA A 140 3.72 11.81 -9.80
CA ALA A 140 3.04 10.88 -10.70
C ALA A 140 4.00 9.94 -11.44
N VAL A 141 5.11 10.45 -11.98
CA VAL A 141 6.10 9.62 -12.71
C VAL A 141 6.75 8.56 -11.81
N PRO A 142 7.35 8.89 -10.65
CA PRO A 142 7.91 7.85 -9.78
C PRO A 142 6.85 6.87 -9.29
N LEU A 143 5.64 7.33 -8.96
CA LEU A 143 4.55 6.44 -8.52
C LEU A 143 4.05 5.52 -9.65
N LEU A 144 4.00 6.00 -10.89
CA LEU A 144 3.75 5.17 -12.08
C LEU A 144 4.82 4.10 -12.22
N LEU A 145 6.10 4.45 -12.11
CA LEU A 145 7.19 3.46 -12.19
C LEU A 145 7.08 2.42 -11.07
N GLY A 146 6.72 2.84 -9.86
CA GLY A 146 6.39 1.93 -8.75
C GLY A 146 5.24 0.99 -9.06
N TYR A 147 4.14 1.52 -9.58
CA TYR A 147 2.98 0.76 -9.99
C TYR A 147 3.31 -0.26 -11.10
N LEU A 148 3.99 0.17 -12.16
CA LEU A 148 4.37 -0.72 -13.27
C LEU A 148 5.34 -1.81 -12.81
N LEU A 149 6.33 -1.46 -11.98
CA LEU A 149 7.27 -2.42 -11.43
C LEU A 149 6.58 -3.44 -10.52
N MET A 150 5.63 -2.98 -9.69
CA MET A 150 4.81 -3.86 -8.84
C MET A 150 4.01 -4.85 -9.70
N ASN A 151 3.29 -4.36 -10.73
CA ASN A 151 2.52 -5.21 -11.63
C ASN A 151 3.43 -6.18 -12.40
N LEU A 152 4.61 -5.74 -12.84
CA LEU A 152 5.57 -6.60 -13.52
C LEU A 152 6.01 -7.76 -12.61
N VAL A 153 6.40 -7.48 -11.36
CA VAL A 153 6.87 -8.50 -10.42
C VAL A 153 5.75 -9.49 -10.03
N ILE A 154 4.50 -9.01 -9.94
CA ILE A 154 3.34 -9.84 -9.58
C ILE A 154 2.86 -10.67 -10.78
N PHE A 155 2.59 -10.04 -11.92
CA PHE A 155 1.83 -10.67 -13.00
C PHE A 155 2.70 -11.34 -14.04
N VAL A 156 3.92 -10.85 -14.33
CA VAL A 156 4.74 -11.47 -15.38
C VAL A 156 5.16 -12.90 -15.03
N PRO A 157 5.68 -13.22 -13.83
CA PRO A 157 6.01 -14.60 -13.47
C PRO A 157 4.77 -15.52 -13.46
N ALA A 158 3.64 -15.02 -12.97
CA ALA A 158 2.37 -15.74 -12.95
C ALA A 158 1.86 -16.04 -14.38
N ALA A 159 1.89 -15.06 -15.26
CA ALA A 159 1.49 -15.18 -16.65
C ALA A 159 2.42 -16.11 -17.44
N LEU A 160 3.74 -16.03 -17.21
CA LEU A 160 4.72 -16.93 -17.84
C LEU A 160 4.50 -18.38 -17.42
N LEU A 161 4.23 -18.63 -16.14
CA LEU A 161 3.97 -19.97 -15.62
C LEU A 161 2.72 -20.60 -16.26
N VAL A 162 1.60 -19.85 -16.31
CA VAL A 162 0.36 -20.32 -16.92
C VAL A 162 0.48 -20.41 -18.44
N GLY A 163 1.06 -19.40 -19.08
CA GLY A 163 1.25 -19.32 -20.52
C GLY A 163 2.16 -20.43 -21.05
N LEU A 164 3.26 -20.72 -20.36
CA LEU A 164 4.15 -21.83 -20.72
C LEU A 164 3.43 -23.18 -20.61
N ALA A 165 2.68 -23.41 -19.52
CA ALA A 165 1.91 -24.64 -19.35
C ALA A 165 0.87 -24.82 -20.48
N ALA A 166 0.24 -23.74 -20.92
CA ALA A 166 -0.72 -23.76 -22.03
C ALA A 166 -0.05 -24.00 -23.39
N VAL A 167 1.05 -23.31 -23.70
CA VAL A 167 1.77 -23.43 -24.98
C VAL A 167 2.38 -24.83 -25.14
N LEU A 168 2.84 -25.43 -24.05
CA LEU A 168 3.36 -26.81 -24.07
C LEU A 168 2.27 -27.88 -24.17
N GLY A 169 0.99 -27.51 -24.17
CA GLY A 169 -0.12 -28.45 -24.27
C GLY A 169 -0.20 -29.42 -23.09
N LEU A 170 0.17 -28.96 -21.88
CA LEU A 170 0.16 -29.82 -20.70
C LEU A 170 -1.26 -30.30 -20.36
N PRO A 171 -1.41 -31.46 -19.70
CA PRO A 171 -2.71 -31.97 -19.30
C PRO A 171 -3.51 -30.95 -18.50
N ILE A 172 -4.84 -30.95 -18.64
CA ILE A 172 -5.73 -29.97 -18.00
C ILE A 172 -5.53 -29.88 -16.47
N GLY A 173 -5.22 -30.99 -15.80
CA GLY A 173 -4.92 -31.01 -14.37
C GLY A 173 -3.66 -30.22 -14.00
N VAL A 174 -2.64 -30.23 -14.86
CA VAL A 174 -1.40 -29.45 -14.66
C VAL A 174 -1.67 -27.96 -14.91
N LEU A 175 -2.54 -27.63 -15.87
CA LEU A 175 -2.94 -26.23 -16.10
C LEU A 175 -3.67 -25.65 -14.87
N PHE A 176 -4.60 -26.41 -14.28
CA PHE A 176 -5.26 -25.99 -13.03
C PHE A 176 -4.27 -25.81 -11.88
N LEU A 177 -3.30 -26.71 -11.75
CA LEU A 177 -2.23 -26.58 -10.76
C LEU A 177 -1.38 -25.33 -10.99
N ALA A 178 -1.00 -25.05 -12.24
CA ALA A 178 -0.25 -23.84 -12.60
C ALA A 178 -1.03 -22.57 -12.23
N ILE A 179 -2.33 -22.52 -12.57
CA ILE A 179 -3.21 -21.41 -12.20
C ILE A 179 -3.29 -21.26 -10.67
N ALA A 180 -3.44 -22.35 -9.93
CA ALA A 180 -3.48 -22.30 -8.46
C ALA A 180 -2.19 -21.74 -7.87
N ILE A 181 -1.03 -22.17 -8.38
CA ILE A 181 0.29 -21.64 -7.97
C ILE A 181 0.40 -20.15 -8.30
N ALA A 182 0.00 -19.75 -9.51
CA ALA A 182 0.02 -18.36 -9.95
C ALA A 182 -0.86 -17.46 -9.05
N VAL A 183 -2.05 -17.93 -8.67
CA VAL A 183 -2.96 -17.20 -7.77
C VAL A 183 -2.37 -17.07 -6.36
N ILE A 184 -1.79 -18.15 -5.81
CA ILE A 184 -1.14 -18.10 -4.49
C ILE A 184 0.03 -17.12 -4.51
N TYR A 185 0.87 -17.19 -5.54
CA TYR A 185 2.00 -16.28 -5.74
C TYR A 185 1.55 -14.81 -5.82
N ALA A 186 0.58 -14.52 -6.69
CA ALA A 186 0.07 -13.17 -6.88
C ALA A 186 -0.59 -12.62 -5.61
N THR A 187 -1.32 -13.46 -4.88
CA THR A 187 -1.95 -13.08 -3.59
C THR A 187 -0.89 -12.75 -2.54
N TYR A 188 0.13 -13.60 -2.38
CA TYR A 188 1.20 -13.34 -1.43
C TYR A 188 1.88 -12.00 -1.68
N LEU A 189 2.27 -11.74 -2.94
CA LEU A 189 2.95 -10.50 -3.31
C LEU A 189 2.03 -9.28 -3.25
N SER A 190 0.77 -9.40 -3.65
CA SER A 190 -0.18 -8.27 -3.53
C SER A 190 -0.33 -7.80 -2.09
N VAL A 191 -0.38 -8.73 -1.15
CA VAL A 191 -0.41 -8.42 0.29
C VAL A 191 0.94 -7.85 0.74
N ALA A 192 2.05 -8.45 0.33
CA ALA A 192 3.39 -8.02 0.73
C ALA A 192 3.74 -6.61 0.20
N TYR A 193 3.19 -6.22 -0.94
CA TYR A 193 3.43 -4.93 -1.61
C TYR A 193 2.36 -3.87 -1.33
N ILE A 194 1.41 -4.13 -0.42
CA ILE A 194 0.29 -3.22 -0.16
C ILE A 194 0.72 -1.79 0.23
N PHE A 195 1.91 -1.63 0.85
CA PHE A 195 2.42 -0.32 1.28
C PHE A 195 3.44 0.29 0.32
N THR A 196 3.61 -0.26 -0.88
CA THR A 196 4.58 0.25 -1.86
C THR A 196 4.31 1.71 -2.24
N LEU A 197 3.10 2.02 -2.72
CA LEU A 197 2.73 3.38 -3.11
C LEU A 197 2.81 4.40 -1.97
N PRO A 198 2.24 4.14 -0.76
CA PRO A 198 2.38 5.09 0.34
C PRO A 198 3.83 5.27 0.80
N LEU A 199 4.66 4.21 0.81
CA LEU A 199 6.09 4.35 1.12
C LEU A 199 6.84 5.23 0.11
N MET A 200 6.55 5.10 -1.18
CA MET A 200 7.15 5.97 -2.19
C MET A 200 6.72 7.42 -2.02
N ALA A 201 5.43 7.63 -1.76
CA ALA A 201 4.85 8.95 -1.68
C ALA A 201 5.29 9.72 -0.43
N GLU A 202 5.28 9.03 0.72
CA GLU A 202 5.54 9.64 2.03
C GLU A 202 7.02 9.58 2.44
N ARG A 203 7.75 8.51 2.08
CA ARG A 203 9.16 8.31 2.47
C ARG A 203 10.15 8.55 1.33
N ASP A 204 9.67 9.04 0.18
CA ASP A 204 10.49 9.36 -1.00
C ASP A 204 11.41 8.22 -1.44
N LEU A 205 10.93 6.98 -1.28
CA LEU A 205 11.67 5.80 -1.69
C LEU A 205 11.59 5.58 -3.19
N SER A 206 12.69 5.09 -3.78
CA SER A 206 12.67 4.61 -5.16
C SER A 206 11.74 3.39 -5.31
N PRO A 207 11.21 3.12 -6.52
CA PRO A 207 10.27 2.02 -6.78
C PRO A 207 10.69 0.67 -6.17
N TRP A 208 11.93 0.25 -6.40
CA TRP A 208 12.44 -1.03 -5.91
C TRP A 208 12.62 -1.04 -4.38
N GLN A 209 13.12 0.06 -3.81
CA GLN A 209 13.29 0.18 -2.36
C GLN A 209 11.94 0.12 -1.65
N ALA A 210 10.90 0.75 -2.19
CA ALA A 210 9.57 0.70 -1.60
C ALA A 210 8.96 -0.71 -1.64
N LEU A 211 9.09 -1.41 -2.78
CA LEU A 211 8.64 -2.81 -2.89
C LEU A 211 9.34 -3.70 -1.87
N GLU A 212 10.67 -3.62 -1.79
CA GLU A 212 11.44 -4.46 -0.90
C GLU A 212 11.20 -4.12 0.58
N THR A 213 11.06 -2.83 0.91
CA THR A 213 10.71 -2.38 2.26
C THR A 213 9.31 -2.86 2.66
N SER A 214 8.31 -2.69 1.79
CA SER A 214 6.95 -3.18 2.04
C SER A 214 6.97 -4.69 2.26
N ARG A 215 7.63 -5.44 1.36
CA ARG A 215 7.70 -6.91 1.43
C ARG A 215 8.36 -7.37 2.72
N LYS A 216 9.52 -6.82 3.07
CA LYS A 216 10.24 -7.18 4.31
C LYS A 216 9.41 -6.89 5.54
N ALA A 217 8.78 -5.72 5.60
CA ALA A 217 7.96 -5.33 6.73
C ALA A 217 6.73 -6.24 6.86
N VAL A 218 5.89 -6.30 5.83
CA VAL A 218 4.66 -7.08 5.85
C VAL A 218 4.91 -8.58 6.06
N SER A 219 6.02 -9.12 5.55
CA SER A 219 6.36 -10.54 5.73
C SER A 219 6.60 -10.94 7.18
N GLN A 220 6.96 -10.01 8.07
CA GLN A 220 7.15 -10.32 9.50
C GLN A 220 5.85 -10.81 10.15
N ARG A 221 4.70 -10.25 9.73
CA ARG A 221 3.37 -10.59 10.24
C ARG A 221 2.36 -10.78 9.10
N TRP A 222 2.78 -11.46 8.02
CA TRP A 222 1.98 -11.57 6.78
C TRP A 222 0.56 -12.07 7.04
N GLY A 223 0.43 -13.14 7.84
CA GLY A 223 -0.88 -13.73 8.16
C GLY A 223 -1.83 -12.77 8.87
N LYS A 224 -1.31 -11.87 9.74
CA LYS A 224 -2.13 -10.87 10.44
C LYS A 224 -2.57 -9.76 9.48
N VAL A 225 -1.67 -9.28 8.62
CA VAL A 225 -2.01 -8.28 7.60
C VAL A 225 -3.04 -8.85 6.62
N PHE A 226 -2.83 -10.07 6.15
CA PHE A 226 -3.76 -10.79 5.28
C PHE A 226 -5.14 -10.97 5.93
N ALA A 227 -5.20 -11.33 7.22
CA ALA A 227 -6.47 -11.44 7.94
C ALA A 227 -7.22 -10.11 8.06
N VAL A 228 -6.51 -9.00 8.32
CA VAL A 228 -7.12 -7.64 8.28
C VAL A 228 -7.71 -7.36 6.91
N LEU A 229 -6.99 -7.67 5.82
CA LEU A 229 -7.46 -7.46 4.45
C LEU A 229 -8.68 -8.31 4.11
N ILE A 230 -8.69 -9.59 4.51
CA ILE A 230 -9.86 -10.46 4.34
C ILE A 230 -11.06 -9.90 5.07
N LEU A 231 -10.91 -9.47 6.33
CA LEU A 231 -12.04 -8.94 7.11
C LEU A 231 -12.59 -7.64 6.49
N ILE A 232 -11.71 -6.75 6.04
CA ILE A 232 -12.09 -5.55 5.29
C ILE A 232 -12.86 -5.93 4.02
N TYR A 233 -12.34 -6.88 3.24
CA TYR A 233 -12.98 -7.36 2.02
C TYR A 233 -14.38 -7.95 2.30
N LEU A 234 -14.53 -8.76 3.36
CA LEU A 234 -15.82 -9.31 3.78
C LEU A 234 -16.81 -8.22 4.17
N PHE A 235 -16.38 -7.17 4.89
CA PHE A 235 -17.25 -6.02 5.19
C PHE A 235 -17.66 -5.25 3.93
N MET A 236 -16.74 -5.08 2.98
CA MET A 236 -17.05 -4.45 1.69
C MET A 236 -18.04 -5.30 0.88
N LEU A 237 -17.88 -6.63 0.85
CA LEU A 237 -18.86 -7.54 0.24
C LEU A 237 -20.23 -7.44 0.90
N LEU A 238 -20.27 -7.40 2.24
CA LEU A 238 -21.52 -7.28 2.97
C LEU A 238 -22.26 -5.96 2.65
N SER A 239 -21.49 -4.90 2.36
CA SER A 239 -22.04 -3.61 1.96
C SER A 239 -22.80 -3.66 0.62
N VAL A 240 -22.46 -4.58 -0.27
CA VAL A 240 -23.17 -4.77 -1.55
C VAL A 240 -24.62 -5.17 -1.33
N PHE A 241 -24.90 -6.04 -0.34
CA PHE A 241 -26.27 -6.46 0.00
C PHE A 241 -27.13 -5.33 0.56
N THR A 242 -26.51 -4.26 1.05
CA THR A 242 -27.20 -3.04 1.52
C THR A 242 -27.40 -2.00 0.42
N LEU A 243 -27.42 -2.41 -0.86
CA LEU A 243 -27.45 -1.52 -2.02
C LEU A 243 -26.32 -0.49 -1.98
N PHE A 244 -25.11 -0.94 -1.60
CA PHE A 244 -23.89 -0.15 -1.45
C PHE A 244 -23.93 0.92 -0.34
N ILE A 245 -25.02 1.07 0.40
CA ILE A 245 -25.13 2.06 1.50
C ILE A 245 -24.06 1.79 2.58
N GLY A 246 -23.79 0.51 2.87
CA GLY A 246 -22.74 0.11 3.81
C GLY A 246 -21.33 0.62 3.46
N LEU A 247 -21.06 0.97 2.20
CA LEU A 247 -19.76 1.52 1.78
C LEU A 247 -19.41 2.84 2.47
N ILE A 248 -20.42 3.60 2.92
CA ILE A 248 -20.24 4.84 3.71
C ILE A 248 -19.46 4.59 5.02
N TRP A 249 -19.51 3.36 5.55
CA TRP A 249 -18.75 2.96 6.74
C TRP A 249 -17.54 2.11 6.38
N THR A 250 -17.67 1.18 5.43
CA THR A 250 -16.62 0.19 5.17
C THR A 250 -15.44 0.75 4.38
N ILE A 251 -15.62 1.75 3.51
CA ILE A 251 -14.50 2.43 2.84
C ILE A 251 -13.64 3.20 3.85
N PRO A 252 -14.20 4.07 4.73
CA PRO A 252 -13.42 4.68 5.81
C PRO A 252 -12.76 3.66 6.73
N LEU A 253 -13.48 2.60 7.11
CA LEU A 253 -12.91 1.54 7.93
C LEU A 253 -11.68 0.92 7.26
N ALA A 254 -11.77 0.61 5.96
CA ALA A 254 -10.69 0.02 5.18
C ALA A 254 -9.43 0.92 5.18
N LEU A 255 -9.58 2.18 4.79
CA LEU A 255 -8.45 3.11 4.66
C LEU A 255 -7.83 3.44 6.01
N ILE A 256 -8.64 3.60 7.06
CA ILE A 256 -8.12 3.88 8.41
C ILE A 256 -7.44 2.64 8.97
N ALA A 257 -7.98 1.43 8.79
CA ALA A 257 -7.34 0.19 9.23
C ALA A 257 -5.98 -0.01 8.55
N LEU A 258 -5.89 0.20 7.23
CA LEU A 258 -4.62 0.20 6.51
C LEU A 258 -3.66 1.28 7.03
N GLY A 259 -4.17 2.47 7.31
CA GLY A 259 -3.42 3.55 7.92
C GLY A 259 -2.92 3.22 9.34
N ILE A 260 -3.68 2.45 10.13
CA ILE A 260 -3.26 1.97 11.46
C ILE A 260 -2.16 0.94 11.30
N VAL A 261 -2.30 -0.04 10.41
CA VAL A 261 -1.25 -1.04 10.15
C VAL A 261 0.02 -0.34 9.68
N TYR A 262 -0.09 0.60 8.75
CA TYR A 262 1.05 1.40 8.29
C TYR A 262 1.71 2.18 9.44
N ARG A 263 0.91 2.89 10.25
CA ARG A 263 1.38 3.62 11.44
C ARG A 263 2.08 2.70 12.44
N THR A 264 1.57 1.50 12.66
CA THR A 264 2.16 0.51 13.57
C THR A 264 3.50 -0.01 13.05
N ILE A 265 3.67 -0.13 11.72
CA ILE A 265 4.91 -0.64 11.11
C ILE A 265 5.94 0.48 10.96
N PHE A 266 5.59 1.57 10.27
CA PHE A 266 6.54 2.60 9.85
C PHE A 266 6.41 3.88 10.67
N GLY A 267 5.27 4.13 11.30
CA GLY A 267 4.89 5.47 11.76
C GLY A 267 4.51 6.38 10.60
N VAL A 268 3.71 7.41 10.91
CA VAL A 268 3.19 8.37 9.92
C VAL A 268 3.91 9.70 10.14
N LEU A 269 4.46 10.28 9.07
CA LEU A 269 5.10 11.59 9.09
C LEU A 269 4.05 12.68 9.34
N PRO A 270 4.42 13.76 10.05
CA PRO A 270 3.52 14.90 10.21
C PRO A 270 3.25 15.57 8.86
N PRO A 271 2.08 16.22 8.69
CA PRO A 271 1.76 16.94 7.48
C PRO A 271 2.83 17.98 7.15
N THR A 272 3.34 17.98 5.92
CA THR A 272 4.22 19.06 5.44
C THR A 272 3.38 20.31 5.19
N HIS A 273 3.76 21.43 5.81
CA HIS A 273 3.11 22.73 5.65
C HIS A 273 3.35 23.33 4.26
#